data_AF-A0A972Y2B2-F1
#
_entry.id   AF-A0A972Y2B2-F1
#
_cell.length_a   1.000
_cell.length_b   1.000
_cell.length_c   1.000
_cell.angle_alpha   90.00
_cell.angle_beta   90.00
_cell.angle_gamma   90.00
#
_symmetry.space_group_name_H-M   'P 1'
#
loop_
_entity.id
_entity.type
_entity.pdbx_description
1 polymer ?
#
loop_
_entity_poly.entity_id
_entity_poly.type
_entity_poly.pdbx_seq_one_letter_code
_entity_poly.pdbx_strand_id
1 'polypeptide(L)'
;MNKFKLVALFLFVAFGLSAQNISDNAIGLRFGDSDGLGVEISYQRALFSKNRLEIDLGWRNSNNVDAFKLTGLYQWVWNIDANFNWYAGAGGGIVSWSHDTVDANGTAIFIAGDVGIEYDFDIPLLISLDARPELGFGDGNQYDDLDFDIALSLRYQF
;
A
#
# COMPACT_ATOMS: atom_id res chain seq x y z
N MET A 1 -27.27 19.58 32.11
CA MET A 1 -26.36 19.64 30.94
C MET A 1 -25.40 18.47 30.81
N ASN A 2 -24.92 17.82 31.90
CA ASN A 2 -23.90 16.76 31.79
C ASN A 2 -24.43 15.39 31.32
N LYS A 3 -25.72 15.09 31.49
CA LYS A 3 -26.30 13.79 31.08
C LYS A 3 -26.49 13.67 29.55
N PHE A 4 -26.76 14.78 28.85
CA PHE A 4 -26.92 14.80 27.40
C PHE A 4 -25.59 14.59 26.65
N LYS A 5 -24.48 15.09 27.19
CA LYS A 5 -23.14 14.86 26.62
C LYS A 5 -22.70 13.40 26.74
N LEU A 6 -23.06 12.73 27.83
CA LEU A 6 -22.74 11.32 28.05
C LEU A 6 -23.55 10.41 27.12
N VAL A 7 -24.82 10.73 26.88
CA VAL A 7 -25.69 10.01 25.94
C VAL A 7 -25.25 10.24 24.49
N ALA A 8 -24.84 11.46 24.13
CA ALA A 8 -24.27 11.75 22.81
C ALA A 8 -22.94 11.02 22.57
N LEU A 9 -22.08 10.92 23.59
CA LEU A 9 -20.85 10.13 23.54
C LEU A 9 -21.14 8.63 23.41
N PHE A 10 -22.16 8.11 24.12
CA PHE A 10 -22.58 6.70 24.02
C PHE A 10 -23.22 6.37 22.66
N LEU A 11 -24.01 7.29 22.09
CA LEU A 11 -24.59 7.12 20.76
C LEU A 11 -23.52 7.17 19.67
N PHE A 12 -22.49 8.02 19.80
CA PHE A 12 -21.34 8.02 18.89
C PHE A 12 -20.54 6.71 18.94
N VAL A 13 -20.43 6.08 20.11
CA VAL A 13 -19.75 4.77 20.27
C VAL A 13 -20.62 3.62 19.74
N ALA A 14 -21.94 3.72 19.83
CA ALA A 14 -22.87 2.65 19.42
C ALA A 14 -22.97 2.46 17.89
N PHE A 15 -22.63 3.48 17.07
CA PHE A 15 -22.60 3.36 15.61
C PHE A 15 -21.32 2.67 15.06
N GLY A 16 -20.36 2.30 15.92
CA GLY A 16 -19.10 1.67 15.50
C GLY A 16 -19.10 0.14 15.40
N LEU A 17 -20.26 -0.53 15.51
CA LEU A 17 -20.34 -1.99 15.60
C LEU A 17 -20.69 -2.73 14.30
N SER A 18 -20.69 -2.05 13.16
CA SER A 18 -20.58 -2.74 11.87
C SER A 18 -19.14 -3.18 11.71
N ALA A 19 -18.81 -4.41 12.14
CA ALA A 19 -17.58 -5.07 11.72
C ALA A 19 -17.73 -5.41 10.23
N GLN A 20 -17.52 -4.42 9.37
CA GLN A 20 -17.28 -4.70 7.97
C GLN A 20 -15.91 -5.36 7.88
N ASN A 21 -15.90 -6.60 7.41
CA ASN A 21 -14.67 -7.32 7.16
C ASN A 21 -14.13 -6.89 5.81
N ILE A 22 -12.83 -6.64 5.75
CA ILE A 22 -12.12 -6.51 4.48
C ILE A 22 -12.16 -7.84 3.71
N SER A 23 -12.04 -7.78 2.38
CA SER A 23 -11.96 -8.98 1.54
C SER A 23 -10.78 -9.88 1.94
N ASP A 24 -10.98 -11.19 1.89
CA ASP A 24 -9.95 -12.18 2.22
C ASP A 24 -8.73 -12.06 1.31
N ASN A 25 -8.95 -11.83 0.01
CA ASN A 25 -7.90 -11.64 -0.97
C ASN A 25 -8.28 -10.54 -1.96
N ALA A 26 -7.31 -9.72 -2.36
CA ALA A 26 -7.45 -8.87 -3.52
C ALA A 26 -6.17 -8.91 -4.37
N ILE A 27 -6.29 -8.89 -5.69
CA ILE A 27 -5.15 -8.84 -6.61
C ILE A 27 -5.40 -7.83 -7.70
N GLY A 28 -4.38 -7.08 -8.10
CA GLY A 28 -4.51 -6.19 -9.24
C GLY A 28 -3.26 -5.39 -9.51
N LEU A 29 -3.47 -4.17 -9.98
CA LEU A 29 -2.40 -3.29 -10.43
C LEU A 29 -2.39 -2.03 -9.59
N ARG A 30 -1.18 -1.60 -9.21
CA ARG A 30 -0.90 -0.32 -8.56
C ARG A 30 -0.13 0.56 -9.56
N PHE A 31 -0.72 1.70 -9.91
CA PHE A 31 -0.25 2.63 -10.93
C PHE A 31 0.35 3.86 -10.24
N GLY A 32 1.66 3.84 -10.02
CA GLY A 32 2.47 4.94 -9.48
C GLY A 32 3.72 5.16 -10.32
N ASP A 33 4.67 5.94 -9.78
CA ASP A 33 6.00 6.10 -10.36
C ASP A 33 6.92 4.94 -9.91
N SER A 34 6.80 4.50 -8.65
CA SER A 34 7.58 3.41 -8.03
C SER A 34 9.09 3.50 -8.32
N ASP A 35 9.71 4.63 -7.97
CA ASP A 35 11.13 4.92 -8.28
C ASP A 35 11.48 4.78 -9.77
N GLY A 36 10.51 5.09 -10.64
CA GLY A 36 10.61 4.90 -12.08
C GLY A 36 10.40 3.46 -12.57
N LEU A 37 9.96 2.51 -11.75
CA LEU A 37 9.55 1.17 -12.22
C LEU A 37 8.18 1.19 -12.91
N GLY A 38 7.32 2.14 -12.54
CA GLY A 38 5.98 2.29 -13.07
C GLY A 38 4.95 1.38 -12.39
N VAL A 39 4.29 0.52 -13.16
CA VAL A 39 3.15 -0.29 -12.69
C VAL A 39 3.61 -1.51 -11.92
N GLU A 40 2.96 -1.78 -10.79
CA GLU A 40 3.24 -2.92 -9.93
C GLU A 40 2.06 -3.91 -9.92
N ILE A 41 2.34 -5.20 -9.81
CA ILE A 41 1.32 -6.19 -9.42
C ILE A 41 1.20 -6.14 -7.90
N SER A 42 -0.02 -5.92 -7.41
CA SER A 42 -0.33 -5.81 -5.99
C SER A 42 -1.25 -6.94 -5.54
N TYR A 43 -0.88 -7.64 -4.47
CA TYR A 43 -1.69 -8.68 -3.83
C TYR A 43 -1.91 -8.38 -2.35
N GLN A 44 -3.15 -8.44 -1.91
CA GLN A 44 -3.58 -8.24 -0.54
C GLN A 44 -4.17 -9.52 0.05
N ARG A 45 -3.84 -9.81 1.31
CA ARG A 45 -4.36 -10.93 2.09
C ARG A 45 -4.82 -10.48 3.46
N ALA A 46 -6.11 -10.64 3.77
CA ALA A 46 -6.61 -10.40 5.11
C ALA A 46 -5.95 -11.35 6.11
N LEU A 47 -5.55 -10.80 7.25
CA LEU A 47 -5.08 -11.55 8.41
C LEU A 47 -6.14 -11.58 9.51
N PHE A 48 -6.82 -10.45 9.69
CA PHE A 48 -7.90 -10.25 10.64
C PHE A 48 -8.95 -9.33 10.02
N SER A 49 -10.05 -9.06 10.73
CA SER A 49 -11.15 -8.23 10.23
C SER A 49 -10.75 -6.81 9.81
N LYS A 50 -9.62 -6.28 10.32
CA LYS A 50 -9.13 -4.91 10.09
C LYS A 50 -7.65 -4.85 9.75
N ASN A 51 -7.05 -5.97 9.37
CA ASN A 51 -5.63 -6.05 9.11
C ASN A 51 -5.34 -6.94 7.91
N ARG A 52 -4.46 -6.49 7.02
CA ARG A 52 -4.01 -7.26 5.87
C ARG A 52 -2.52 -7.12 5.64
N LEU A 53 -1.98 -8.08 4.91
CA LEU A 53 -0.69 -7.93 4.24
C LEU A 53 -0.93 -7.47 2.81
N GLU A 54 -0.04 -6.62 2.30
CA GLU A 54 0.08 -6.28 0.89
C GLU A 54 1.49 -6.64 0.42
N ILE A 55 1.58 -7.25 -0.76
CA ILE A 55 2.84 -7.56 -1.44
C ILE A 55 2.75 -6.98 -2.85
N ASP A 56 3.73 -6.17 -3.20
CA ASP A 56 3.82 -5.53 -4.51
C ASP A 56 5.08 -5.96 -5.24
N LEU A 57 4.93 -6.27 -6.53
CA LEU A 57 6.03 -6.61 -7.42
C LEU A 57 6.07 -5.61 -8.58
N GLY A 58 7.07 -4.74 -8.56
CA GLY A 58 7.42 -3.83 -9.65
C GLY A 58 8.54 -4.40 -10.51
N TRP A 59 8.46 -4.22 -11.82
CA TRP A 59 9.56 -4.53 -12.72
C TRP A 59 9.66 -3.50 -13.84
N ARG A 60 10.89 -3.23 -14.28
CA ARG A 60 11.19 -2.44 -15.45
C ARG A 60 12.19 -3.18 -16.30
N ASN A 61 11.89 -3.25 -17.60
CA ASN A 61 12.83 -3.70 -18.61
C ASN A 61 12.97 -2.59 -19.66
N SER A 62 14.17 -2.07 -19.83
CA SER A 62 14.48 -1.02 -20.81
C SER A 62 15.86 -1.24 -21.39
N ASN A 63 16.15 -0.65 -22.55
CA ASN A 63 17.37 -0.92 -23.33
C ASN A 63 18.70 -0.85 -22.56
N ASN A 64 18.75 -0.14 -21.42
CA ASN A 64 19.97 0.06 -20.64
C ASN A 64 19.80 -0.21 -19.13
N VAL A 65 18.58 -0.46 -18.64
CA VAL A 65 18.27 -0.64 -17.21
C VAL A 65 17.22 -1.73 -17.04
N ASP A 66 17.59 -2.76 -16.31
CA ASP A 66 16.68 -3.76 -15.76
C ASP A 66 16.59 -3.57 -14.25
N ALA A 67 15.38 -3.57 -13.72
CA ALA A 67 15.16 -3.44 -12.29
C ALA A 67 13.91 -4.20 -11.83
N PHE A 68 13.97 -4.73 -10.61
CA PHE A 68 12.81 -5.28 -9.93
C PHE A 68 12.76 -4.79 -8.49
N LYS A 69 11.55 -4.63 -7.97
CA LYS A 69 11.27 -4.24 -6.59
C LYS A 69 10.20 -5.12 -6.01
N LEU A 70 10.44 -5.57 -4.79
CA LEU A 70 9.50 -6.34 -4.00
C LEU A 70 9.22 -5.59 -2.72
N THR A 71 7.98 -5.17 -2.52
CA THR A 71 7.51 -4.45 -1.35
C THR A 71 6.56 -5.32 -0.55
N GLY A 72 6.72 -5.34 0.78
CA GLY A 72 5.79 -5.99 1.70
C GLY A 72 5.32 -5.00 2.76
N LEU A 73 4.01 -4.91 2.96
CA LEU A 73 3.38 -3.99 3.90
C LEU A 73 2.40 -4.74 4.81
N TYR A 74 2.37 -4.36 6.09
CA TYR A 74 1.27 -4.67 6.99
C TYR A 74 0.39 -3.43 7.12
N GLN A 75 -0.91 -3.58 6.88
CA GLN A 75 -1.87 -2.47 6.89
C GLN A 75 -2.94 -2.67 7.96
N TRP A 76 -3.31 -1.55 8.58
CA TRP A 76 -4.49 -1.38 9.41
C TRP A 76 -5.56 -0.66 8.60
N VAL A 77 -6.78 -1.21 8.57
CA VAL A 77 -7.88 -0.69 7.76
C VAL A 77 -9.03 -0.24 8.67
N TRP A 78 -9.55 0.95 8.40
CA TRP A 78 -10.66 1.56 9.13
C TRP A 78 -11.73 2.06 8.19
N ASN A 79 -12.98 1.67 8.48
CA ASN A 79 -14.14 2.18 7.77
C ASN A 79 -14.43 3.64 8.15
N ILE A 80 -14.72 4.48 7.15
CA ILE A 80 -15.16 5.87 7.35
C ILE A 80 -16.68 5.91 7.27
N ASP A 81 -17.24 5.49 6.14
CA ASP A 81 -18.67 5.46 5.86
C ASP A 81 -18.97 4.45 4.76
N ALA A 82 -20.06 3.71 4.89
CA ALA A 82 -20.47 2.65 3.95
C ALA A 82 -19.29 1.78 3.52
N ASN A 83 -18.95 1.73 2.23
CA ASN A 83 -17.85 0.91 1.71
C ASN A 83 -16.54 1.71 1.51
N PHE A 84 -16.45 2.91 2.09
CA PHE A 84 -15.27 3.77 1.99
C PHE A 84 -14.39 3.59 3.24
N ASN A 85 -13.14 3.18 3.02
CA ASN A 85 -12.16 2.92 4.08
C ASN A 85 -10.95 3.85 3.93
N TRP A 86 -10.25 4.07 5.03
CA TRP A 86 -8.86 4.52 5.01
C TRP A 86 -7.96 3.48 5.65
N TYR A 87 -6.70 3.49 5.26
CA TYR A 87 -5.70 2.61 5.83
C TYR A 87 -4.39 3.33 6.06
N ALA A 88 -3.62 2.77 6.99
CA ALA A 88 -2.22 3.10 7.19
C ALA A 88 -1.45 1.79 7.27
N GLY A 89 -0.20 1.81 6.86
CA GLY A 89 0.65 0.62 6.85
C GLY A 89 2.11 0.95 7.06
N ALA A 90 2.85 -0.10 7.39
CA ALA A 90 4.29 -0.05 7.52
C ALA A 90 4.89 -1.36 7.02
N GLY A 91 6.10 -1.27 6.48
CA GLY A 91 6.82 -2.42 5.96
C GLY A 91 8.13 -2.01 5.31
N GLY A 92 8.44 -2.63 4.17
CA GLY A 92 9.70 -2.41 3.47
C GLY A 92 9.89 -3.43 2.37
N GLY A 93 11.09 -3.45 1.80
CA GLY A 93 11.33 -4.30 0.65
C GLY A 93 12.78 -4.35 0.21
N ILE A 94 12.95 -4.96 -0.96
CA ILE A 94 14.21 -5.06 -1.67
C ILE A 94 14.02 -4.48 -3.07
N VAL A 95 15.04 -3.79 -3.55
CA VAL A 95 15.12 -3.34 -4.93
C VAL A 95 16.48 -3.73 -5.49
N SER A 96 16.48 -4.19 -6.73
CA SER A 96 17.69 -4.57 -7.45
C SER A 96 17.64 -3.96 -8.83
N TRP A 97 18.79 -3.45 -9.28
CA TRP A 97 18.94 -2.87 -10.60
C TRP A 97 20.26 -3.30 -11.24
N SER A 98 20.25 -3.43 -12.56
CA SER A 98 21.47 -3.57 -13.37
C SER A 98 21.48 -2.55 -14.49
N HIS A 99 22.67 -2.01 -14.76
CA HIS A 99 22.89 -1.03 -15.81
C HIS A 99 23.97 -1.51 -16.79
N ASP A 100 23.53 -2.04 -17.92
CA ASP A 100 24.39 -2.75 -18.88
C ASP A 100 25.49 -1.86 -19.50
N THR A 101 25.26 -0.55 -19.56
CA THR A 101 26.17 0.39 -20.25
C THR A 101 27.32 0.89 -19.36
N VAL A 102 27.17 0.86 -18.03
CA VAL A 102 28.14 1.46 -17.09
C VAL A 102 28.61 0.49 -16.00
N ASP A 103 28.27 -0.80 -16.14
CA ASP A 103 28.66 -1.89 -15.21
C ASP A 103 28.31 -1.55 -13.75
N ALA A 104 27.16 -0.88 -13.56
CA ALA A 104 26.65 -0.47 -12.26
C ALA A 104 25.44 -1.32 -11.90
N ASN A 105 25.66 -2.28 -11.01
CA ASN A 105 24.63 -3.13 -10.44
C ASN A 105 24.51 -2.80 -8.96
N GLY A 106 23.30 -2.86 -8.44
CA GLY A 106 23.06 -2.60 -7.04
C GLY A 106 21.86 -3.35 -6.50
N THR A 107 21.88 -3.53 -5.19
CA THR A 107 20.74 -4.02 -4.43
C THR A 107 20.64 -3.17 -3.18
N ALA A 108 19.45 -2.70 -2.88
CA ALA A 108 19.15 -1.95 -1.68
C ALA A 108 17.98 -2.58 -0.94
N ILE A 109 17.94 -2.36 0.36
CA ILE A 109 16.77 -2.60 1.19
C ILE A 109 16.12 -1.27 1.51
N PHE A 110 14.83 -1.24 1.79
CA PHE A 110 14.16 -0.03 2.23
C PHE A 110 13.12 -0.34 3.29
N ILE A 111 12.78 0.67 4.08
CA ILE A 111 11.57 0.69 4.89
C ILE A 111 10.52 1.58 4.21
N ALA A 112 9.25 1.23 4.38
CA ALA A 112 8.15 1.94 3.76
C ALA A 112 7.05 2.24 4.79
N GLY A 113 6.49 3.44 4.70
CA GLY A 113 5.18 3.77 5.24
C GLY A 113 4.14 3.74 4.13
N ASP A 114 2.88 3.62 4.49
CA ASP A 114 1.79 3.65 3.52
C ASP A 114 0.55 4.28 4.14
N VAL A 115 -0.12 5.15 3.39
CA VAL A 115 -1.39 5.76 3.81
C VAL A 115 -2.29 5.94 2.61
N GLY A 116 -3.53 5.50 2.73
CA GLY A 116 -4.44 5.54 1.59
C GLY A 116 -5.90 5.53 1.98
N ILE A 117 -6.71 5.73 0.95
CA ILE A 117 -8.16 5.60 0.98
C ILE A 117 -8.58 4.58 -0.08
N GLU A 118 -9.66 3.86 0.18
CA GLU A 118 -10.19 2.87 -0.74
C GLU A 118 -11.72 2.85 -0.73
N TYR A 119 -12.29 2.46 -1.87
CA TYR A 119 -13.71 2.19 -2.00
C TYR A 119 -13.92 0.75 -2.45
N ASP A 120 -14.66 -0.01 -1.64
CA ASP A 120 -15.02 -1.40 -1.86
C ASP A 120 -16.37 -1.47 -2.59
N PHE A 121 -16.39 -1.91 -3.84
CA PHE A 121 -17.64 -1.87 -4.62
C PHE A 121 -18.55 -3.05 -4.26
N ASP A 122 -19.84 -2.94 -4.59
CA ASP A 122 -20.80 -4.07 -4.45
C ASP A 122 -20.54 -5.19 -5.50
N ILE A 123 -19.57 -4.97 -6.39
CA ILE A 123 -18.95 -5.95 -7.29
C ILE A 123 -17.54 -6.27 -6.75
N PRO A 124 -16.90 -7.39 -7.12
CA PRO A 124 -15.58 -7.78 -6.59
C PRO A 124 -14.42 -6.91 -7.12
N LEU A 125 -14.49 -5.61 -6.84
CA LEU A 125 -13.56 -4.57 -7.28
C LEU A 125 -13.30 -3.63 -6.11
N LEU A 126 -12.02 -3.41 -5.83
CA LEU A 126 -11.51 -2.43 -4.89
C LEU A 126 -10.70 -1.39 -5.67
N ILE A 127 -10.96 -0.11 -5.41
CA ILE A 127 -10.15 0.99 -5.94
C ILE A 127 -9.50 1.71 -4.76
N SER A 128 -8.20 1.94 -4.81
CA SER A 128 -7.49 2.70 -3.76
C SER A 128 -6.62 3.81 -4.33
N LEU A 129 -6.42 4.85 -3.54
CA LEU A 129 -5.43 5.90 -3.76
C LEU A 129 -4.55 5.95 -2.52
N ASP A 130 -3.24 5.78 -2.70
CA ASP A 130 -2.28 5.79 -1.60
C ASP A 130 -1.06 6.66 -1.88
N ALA A 131 -0.39 6.96 -0.78
CA ALA A 131 0.89 7.61 -0.71
C ALA A 131 1.84 6.72 0.10
N ARG A 132 2.99 6.41 -0.47
CA ARG A 132 3.98 5.48 0.07
C ARG A 132 5.35 6.15 0.18
N PRO A 133 5.68 6.75 1.34
CA PRO A 133 7.05 7.18 1.61
C PRO A 133 7.97 5.98 1.80
N GLU A 134 9.13 6.01 1.17
CA GLU A 134 10.14 4.97 1.26
C GLU A 134 11.51 5.55 1.61
N LEU A 135 12.23 4.87 2.51
CA LEU A 135 13.58 5.25 2.90
C LEU A 135 14.51 4.07 2.65
N GLY A 136 15.37 4.23 1.65
CA GLY A 136 16.33 3.22 1.22
C GLY A 136 17.62 3.21 2.06
N PHE A 137 18.26 2.05 2.07
CA PHE A 137 19.57 1.79 2.66
C PHE A 137 20.32 0.82 1.74
N GLY A 138 21.40 1.27 1.10
CA GLY A 138 22.15 0.41 0.18
C GLY A 138 23.52 0.95 -0.23
N ASP A 139 24.35 0.07 -0.79
CA ASP A 139 25.67 0.44 -1.30
C ASP A 139 25.53 1.18 -2.63
N GLY A 140 25.61 2.52 -2.56
CA GLY A 140 25.60 3.41 -3.72
C GLY A 140 24.70 4.61 -3.48
N ASN A 141 25.25 5.82 -3.66
CA ASN A 141 24.62 7.14 -3.41
C ASN A 141 23.27 7.40 -4.14
N GLN A 142 22.64 6.40 -4.76
CA GLN A 142 21.44 6.49 -5.59
C GLN A 142 20.16 5.96 -4.90
N TYR A 143 20.26 5.37 -3.70
CA TYR A 143 19.11 4.84 -2.94
C TYR A 143 19.14 5.20 -1.44
N ASP A 144 19.89 6.25 -1.07
CA ASP A 144 19.99 6.74 0.32
C ASP A 144 19.04 7.91 0.63
N ASP A 145 18.04 8.14 -0.23
CA ASP A 145 17.06 9.22 -0.11
C ASP A 145 15.64 8.75 0.23
N LEU A 146 14.83 9.72 0.62
CA LEU A 146 13.41 9.54 0.88
C LEU A 146 12.69 9.70 -0.46
N ASP A 147 12.08 8.63 -0.96
CA ASP A 147 11.15 8.70 -2.09
C ASP A 147 9.70 8.76 -1.61
N PHE A 148 8.83 9.30 -2.45
CA PHE A 148 7.41 9.40 -2.18
C PHE A 148 6.59 9.10 -3.42
N ASP A 149 5.94 7.94 -3.41
CA ASP A 149 5.10 7.50 -4.51
C ASP A 149 3.62 7.70 -4.20
N ILE A 150 2.86 8.29 -5.14
CA ILE A 150 1.40 8.37 -5.08
C ILE A 150 0.85 7.46 -6.17
N ALA A 151 0.01 6.50 -5.78
CA ALA A 151 -0.49 5.52 -6.73
C ALA A 151 -2.01 5.33 -6.66
N LEU A 152 -2.59 5.09 -7.83
CA LEU A 152 -3.95 4.59 -7.98
C LEU A 152 -3.89 3.08 -8.14
N SER A 153 -4.73 2.33 -7.43
CA SER A 153 -4.80 0.88 -7.57
C SER A 153 -6.19 0.40 -7.96
N LEU A 154 -6.23 -0.65 -8.78
CA LEU A 154 -7.44 -1.38 -9.16
C LEU A 154 -7.23 -2.85 -8.83
N ARG A 155 -8.03 -3.43 -7.93
CA ARG A 155 -7.87 -4.82 -7.47
C ARG A 155 -9.18 -5.60 -7.54
N TYR A 156 -9.11 -6.84 -8.03
CA TYR A 156 -10.19 -7.81 -8.00
C TYR A 156 -10.19 -8.59 -6.69
N GLN A 157 -11.35 -8.79 -6.08
CA GLN A 157 -11.52 -9.43 -4.77
C GLN A 157 -12.07 -10.87 -4.88
N PHE A 158 -11.59 -11.79 -4.03
CA PHE A 158 -12.03 -13.20 -4.05
C PHE A 158 -11.80 -13.97 -2.73
#